data_AF-A0A7W5EMP1-F1
#
_entry.id   AF-A0A7W5EMP1-F1
#
_cell.length_a   1.000
_cell.length_b   1.000
_cell.length_c   1.000
_cell.angle_alpha   90.00
_cell.angle_beta   90.00
_cell.angle_gamma   90.00
#
_symmetry.space_group_name_H-M   'P 1'
#
loop_
_entity.id
_entity.type
_entity.pdbx_description
1 polymer ?
#
loop_
_entity_poly.entity_id
_entity_poly.type
_entity_poly.pdbx_seq_one_letter_code
_entity_poly.pdbx_strand_id
1 'polypeptide(L)'
;MKGPGSRAWKSFKVRATPDGSPEVRVTHTSIQQRRYEAFKRQANITRNSRGFGARKEFVFFHGKRAISKAFVSGTLRRRPTNAPRQSLKNIGVLNPAHSHGAMLTHKSHLLPDTFGGPNSPNNLINEHRNVNLRAHKRIENRIGSQLDTHFPTATPLVRRGSLVIVDSFHPNGRPQSREYQVHTYASPSGVTPAHPDRYDRFTVNHK
;
A
#
# COMPACT_ATOMS: atom_id res chain seq x y z
N MET A 1 18.44 -10.71 30.32
CA MET A 1 17.92 -9.45 29.71
C MET A 1 16.80 -9.80 28.74
N LYS A 2 15.57 -9.32 28.99
CA LYS A 2 14.45 -9.48 28.06
C LYS A 2 14.58 -8.41 26.98
N GLY A 3 14.80 -8.82 25.72
CA GLY A 3 14.88 -7.90 24.59
C GLY A 3 13.60 -7.06 24.44
N PRO A 4 13.65 -5.88 23.80
CA PRO A 4 12.51 -5.00 23.67
C PRO A 4 11.39 -5.75 22.93
N GLY A 5 10.30 -5.97 23.67
CA GLY A 5 9.18 -6.80 23.25
C GLY A 5 8.58 -6.30 21.95
N SER A 6 8.87 -7.01 20.85
CA SER A 6 8.06 -6.91 19.66
C SER A 6 6.68 -7.50 19.98
N ARG A 7 5.73 -6.68 20.45
CA ARG A 7 4.33 -7.10 20.48
C ARG A 7 3.98 -7.53 19.06
N ALA A 8 3.78 -8.83 18.89
CA ALA A 8 3.46 -9.42 17.60
C ALA A 8 2.20 -8.72 17.05
N TRP A 9 2.36 -7.98 15.98
CA TRP A 9 1.25 -7.35 15.27
C TRP A 9 0.52 -8.47 14.54
N LYS A 10 -0.50 -9.06 15.20
CA LYS A 10 -1.17 -10.29 14.74
C LYS A 10 -2.39 -9.99 13.87
N SER A 11 -3.22 -9.02 14.26
CA SER A 11 -4.29 -8.42 13.46
C SER A 11 -4.99 -7.33 14.25
N PHE A 12 -5.63 -6.38 13.59
CA PHE A 12 -6.55 -5.45 14.25
C PHE A 12 -7.80 -5.20 13.39
N LYS A 13 -8.87 -4.74 14.03
CA LYS A 13 -10.14 -4.43 13.39
C LYS A 13 -10.38 -2.92 13.49
N VAL A 14 -10.77 -2.30 12.38
CA VAL A 14 -11.38 -0.97 12.38
C VAL A 14 -12.88 -1.19 12.29
N ARG A 15 -13.59 -0.78 13.34
CA ARG A 15 -15.05 -0.90 13.40
C ARG A 15 -15.69 0.04 12.39
N ALA A 16 -16.86 -0.36 11.88
CA ALA A 16 -17.71 0.53 11.13
C ALA A 16 -18.01 1.81 11.95
N THR A 17 -18.19 2.92 11.26
CA THR A 17 -18.50 4.22 11.87
C THR A 17 -19.89 4.68 11.45
N PRO A 18 -20.54 5.56 12.23
CA PRO A 18 -21.86 6.09 11.90
C PRO A 18 -21.93 6.80 10.54
N ASP A 19 -20.79 7.25 10.01
CA ASP A 19 -20.64 7.84 8.67
C ASP A 19 -20.74 6.83 7.49
N GLY A 20 -21.08 5.58 7.78
CA GLY A 20 -21.25 4.52 6.77
C GLY A 20 -19.94 3.87 6.31
N SER A 21 -18.80 4.16 6.94
CA SER A 21 -17.55 3.45 6.60
C SER A 21 -17.65 1.97 6.97
N PRO A 22 -17.18 1.06 6.09
CA PRO A 22 -17.27 -0.38 6.34
C PRO A 22 -16.35 -0.79 7.48
N GLU A 23 -16.70 -1.90 8.11
CA GLU A 23 -15.78 -2.61 8.98
C GLU A 23 -14.63 -3.17 8.14
N VAL A 24 -13.39 -3.01 8.63
CA VAL A 24 -12.22 -3.63 7.98
C VAL A 24 -11.38 -4.42 8.98
N ARG A 25 -10.86 -5.56 8.53
CA ARG A 25 -9.90 -6.38 9.27
C ARG A 25 -8.52 -6.26 8.63
N VAL A 26 -7.52 -5.92 9.44
CA VAL A 26 -6.14 -5.85 9.02
C VAL A 26 -5.34 -6.99 9.63
N THR A 27 -4.61 -7.74 8.80
CA THR A 27 -3.72 -8.82 9.22
C THR A 27 -2.29 -8.52 8.80
N HIS A 28 -1.32 -9.12 9.51
CA HIS A 28 0.09 -9.06 9.18
C HIS A 28 0.72 -10.43 9.35
N THR A 29 1.64 -10.76 8.46
CA THR A 29 2.42 -11.99 8.53
C THR A 29 3.79 -11.72 7.92
N SER A 30 4.86 -12.10 8.62
CA SER A 30 6.18 -12.18 7.98
C SER A 30 6.18 -13.38 7.04
N ILE A 31 6.60 -13.16 5.79
CA ILE A 31 6.56 -14.17 4.73
C ILE A 31 7.98 -14.56 4.32
N GLN A 32 8.09 -15.64 3.55
CA GLN A 32 9.36 -16.02 2.93
C GLN A 32 9.58 -15.27 1.62
N GLN A 33 10.85 -15.08 1.24
CA GLN A 33 11.25 -14.50 -0.05
C GLN A 33 10.54 -15.18 -1.24
N ARG A 34 10.42 -16.51 -1.24
CA ARG A 34 9.73 -17.25 -2.31
C ARG A 34 8.27 -16.81 -2.50
N ARG A 35 7.56 -16.51 -1.40
CA ARG A 35 6.17 -16.01 -1.45
C ARG A 35 6.13 -14.59 -2.02
N TYR A 36 7.09 -13.75 -1.63
CA TYR A 36 7.26 -12.41 -2.18
C TYR A 36 7.51 -12.41 -3.69
N GLU A 37 8.47 -13.21 -4.15
CA GLU A 37 8.79 -13.29 -5.58
C GLU A 37 7.66 -13.90 -6.39
N ALA A 38 6.91 -14.88 -5.84
CA ALA A 38 5.71 -15.40 -6.48
C ALA A 38 4.64 -14.31 -6.67
N PHE A 39 4.38 -13.50 -5.64
CA PHE A 39 3.43 -12.40 -5.69
C PHE A 39 3.86 -11.30 -6.67
N LYS A 40 5.15 -10.95 -6.67
CA LYS A 40 5.72 -9.99 -7.61
C LYS A 40 5.62 -10.47 -9.06
N ARG A 41 5.87 -11.76 -9.32
CA ARG A 41 5.65 -12.38 -10.64
C ARG A 41 4.18 -12.35 -11.05
N GLN A 42 3.26 -12.66 -10.15
CA GLN A 42 1.82 -12.56 -10.42
C GLN A 42 1.40 -11.12 -10.73
N ALA A 43 1.95 -10.14 -10.01
CA ALA A 43 1.70 -8.74 -10.28
C ALA A 43 2.20 -8.34 -11.68
N ASN A 44 3.33 -8.91 -12.14
CA ASN A 44 3.95 -8.69 -13.45
C ASN A 44 3.96 -7.20 -13.86
N ILE A 45 4.61 -6.38 -13.05
CA ILE A 45 4.63 -4.92 -13.22
C ILE A 45 6.04 -4.46 -13.58
N THR A 46 6.16 -3.84 -14.76
CA THR A 46 7.34 -3.06 -15.12
C THR A 46 7.23 -1.66 -14.51
N ARG A 47 8.29 -1.21 -13.83
CA ARG A 47 8.38 0.16 -13.29
C ARG A 47 8.95 1.10 -14.35
N ASN A 48 8.44 2.31 -14.39
CA ASN A 48 9.06 3.39 -15.15
C ASN A 48 10.36 3.88 -14.46
N SER A 49 11.05 4.82 -15.11
CA SER A 49 12.29 5.43 -14.62
C SER A 49 12.18 6.07 -13.22
N ARG A 50 10.97 6.41 -12.77
CA ARG A 50 10.72 6.97 -11.43
C ARG A 50 10.47 5.91 -10.35
N GLY A 51 10.57 4.63 -10.71
CA GLY A 51 10.43 3.50 -9.80
C GLY A 51 8.99 3.16 -9.44
N PHE A 52 8.01 3.56 -10.25
CA PHE A 52 6.59 3.21 -10.10
C PHE A 52 6.09 2.43 -11.31
N GLY A 53 5.27 1.42 -11.08
CA GLY A 53 4.52 0.74 -12.14
C GLY A 53 3.12 0.39 -11.68
N ALA A 54 2.20 0.27 -12.64
CA ALA A 54 0.81 -0.08 -12.38
C ALA A 54 0.26 -0.98 -13.49
N ARG A 55 -0.64 -1.90 -13.13
CA ARG A 55 -1.38 -2.80 -14.03
C ARG A 55 -2.82 -2.95 -13.52
N LYS A 56 -3.76 -3.23 -14.41
CA LYS A 56 -5.17 -3.44 -14.08
C LYS A 56 -5.65 -4.76 -14.68
N GLU A 57 -6.51 -5.45 -13.96
CA GLU A 57 -7.32 -6.55 -14.49
C GLU A 57 -8.77 -6.13 -14.52
N PHE A 58 -9.49 -6.66 -15.51
CA PHE A 58 -10.87 -6.31 -15.78
C PHE A 58 -11.73 -7.55 -15.78
N VAL A 59 -12.99 -7.37 -15.42
CA VAL A 59 -14.08 -8.35 -15.59
C VAL A 59 -15.20 -7.68 -16.37
N PHE A 60 -16.02 -8.48 -17.04
CA PHE A 60 -17.25 -8.00 -17.65
C PHE A 60 -18.38 -8.07 -16.64
N PHE A 61 -19.10 -6.96 -16.46
CA PHE A 61 -20.24 -6.84 -15.58
C PHE A 61 -21.32 -5.99 -16.25
N HIS A 62 -22.50 -6.58 -16.46
CA HIS A 62 -23.62 -5.95 -17.19
C HIS A 62 -23.20 -5.33 -18.53
N GLY A 63 -22.41 -6.07 -19.32
CA GLY A 63 -21.92 -5.62 -20.63
C GLY A 63 -20.84 -4.53 -20.60
N LYS A 64 -20.38 -4.09 -19.42
CA LYS A 64 -19.31 -3.08 -19.27
C LYS A 64 -18.07 -3.68 -18.62
N ARG A 65 -16.89 -3.17 -18.98
CA ARG A 65 -15.62 -3.54 -18.33
C ARG A 65 -15.54 -2.85 -16.96
N ALA A 66 -15.50 -3.64 -15.89
CA ALA A 66 -15.22 -3.19 -14.54
C ALA A 66 -13.80 -3.61 -14.16
N ILE A 67 -13.10 -2.79 -13.38
CA ILE A 67 -11.78 -3.17 -12.84
C ILE A 67 -12.03 -4.16 -11.70
N SER A 68 -11.44 -5.35 -11.79
CA SER A 68 -11.50 -6.37 -10.73
C SER A 68 -10.29 -6.29 -9.81
N LYS A 69 -9.11 -5.96 -10.36
CA LYS A 69 -7.87 -5.79 -9.58
C LYS A 69 -7.02 -4.65 -10.12
N ALA A 70 -6.38 -3.95 -9.20
CA ALA A 70 -5.32 -2.99 -9.49
C ALA A 70 -4.02 -3.46 -8.82
N PHE A 71 -2.96 -3.53 -9.60
CA PHE A 71 -1.64 -3.89 -9.13
C PHE A 71 -0.76 -2.65 -9.23
N VAL A 72 -0.03 -2.31 -8.18
CA VAL A 72 1.00 -1.27 -8.21
C VAL A 72 2.29 -1.79 -7.60
N SER A 73 3.42 -1.31 -8.12
CA SER A 73 4.73 -1.60 -7.52
C SER A 73 5.56 -0.33 -7.43
N GLY A 74 6.28 -0.22 -6.32
CA GLY A 74 7.12 0.91 -5.98
C GLY A 74 8.48 0.50 -5.44
N THR A 75 9.46 1.34 -5.70
CA THR A 75 10.70 1.35 -4.90
C THR A 75 10.37 1.86 -3.50
N LEU A 76 10.80 1.14 -2.46
CA LEU A 76 10.57 1.54 -1.08
C LEU A 76 11.65 2.55 -0.67
N ARG A 77 11.26 3.82 -0.54
CA ARG A 77 12.09 4.96 -0.09
C ARG A 77 11.29 5.78 0.91
N ARG A 78 11.88 6.80 1.53
CA ARG A 78 11.13 7.77 2.34
C ARG A 78 10.96 9.06 1.55
N ARG A 79 9.77 9.64 1.62
CA ARG A 79 9.59 11.01 1.15
C ARG A 79 10.44 11.95 2.01
N PRO A 80 11.11 12.97 1.44
CA PRO A 80 11.82 13.96 2.24
C PRO A 80 10.90 14.66 3.24
N THR A 81 11.39 14.87 4.46
CA THR A 81 10.68 15.63 5.50
C THR A 81 10.35 17.02 4.97
N ASN A 82 9.13 17.50 5.24
CA ASN A 82 8.61 18.81 4.78
C ASN A 82 8.48 19.01 3.27
N ALA A 83 8.68 17.98 2.44
CA ALA A 83 8.42 18.12 1.00
C ALA A 83 6.96 18.52 0.73
N PRO A 84 6.69 19.55 -0.10
CA PRO A 84 5.36 20.11 -0.30
C PRO A 84 4.39 19.10 -0.91
N ARG A 85 3.24 18.89 -0.25
CA ARG A 85 2.21 17.96 -0.73
C ARG A 85 1.29 18.66 -1.72
N GLN A 86 1.26 18.16 -2.95
CA GLN A 86 0.31 18.64 -3.95
C GLN A 86 -1.12 18.21 -3.60
N SER A 87 -2.08 19.07 -3.89
CA SER A 87 -3.50 18.76 -3.75
C SER A 87 -3.90 17.64 -4.72
N LEU A 88 -4.69 16.68 -4.23
CA LEU A 88 -5.23 15.60 -5.05
C LEU A 88 -6.56 15.97 -5.73
N LYS A 89 -7.11 17.17 -5.49
CA LYS A 89 -8.47 17.56 -5.90
C LYS A 89 -8.72 17.34 -7.40
N ASN A 90 -7.78 17.74 -8.25
CA ASN A 90 -7.94 17.72 -9.71
C ASN A 90 -7.39 16.45 -10.39
N ILE A 91 -6.92 15.46 -9.63
CA ILE A 91 -6.31 14.24 -10.17
C ILE A 91 -7.37 13.14 -10.21
N GLY A 92 -7.58 12.51 -11.37
CA GLY A 92 -8.49 11.37 -11.49
C GLY A 92 -8.10 10.18 -10.59
N VAL A 93 -8.98 9.19 -10.50
CA VAL A 93 -8.75 7.94 -9.75
C VAL A 93 -8.92 6.73 -10.66
N LEU A 94 -8.39 5.60 -10.22
CA LEU A 94 -8.38 4.33 -10.95
C LEU A 94 -9.77 3.70 -11.01
N ASN A 95 -10.57 3.79 -9.94
CA ASN A 95 -11.89 3.18 -9.81
C ASN A 95 -13.02 4.22 -9.57
N PRO A 96 -13.28 5.16 -10.51
CA PRO A 96 -14.21 6.26 -10.26
C PRO A 96 -15.65 5.78 -10.00
N ALA A 97 -16.03 4.59 -10.47
CA ALA A 97 -17.34 3.99 -10.28
C ALA A 97 -17.72 3.77 -8.80
N HIS A 98 -16.74 3.70 -7.90
CA HIS A 98 -17.01 3.67 -6.47
C HIS A 98 -17.09 5.10 -5.92
N SER A 99 -18.24 5.73 -6.09
CA SER A 99 -18.57 7.01 -5.46
C SER A 99 -19.78 6.87 -4.55
N HIS A 100 -19.57 6.76 -3.24
CA HIS A 100 -20.65 6.85 -2.25
C HIS A 100 -21.08 8.32 -2.08
N GLY A 101 -21.83 8.85 -3.04
CA GLY A 101 -22.26 10.24 -3.05
C GLY A 101 -21.10 11.25 -3.06
N ALA A 102 -21.42 12.53 -3.21
CA ALA A 102 -20.41 13.59 -3.31
C ALA A 102 -19.62 13.85 -2.00
N MET A 103 -20.07 13.33 -0.85
CA MET A 103 -19.54 13.72 0.47
C MET A 103 -18.67 12.65 1.18
N LEU A 104 -18.57 11.40 0.70
CA LEU A 104 -17.88 10.33 1.44
C LEU A 104 -16.61 9.78 0.77
N THR A 105 -16.20 10.34 -0.39
CA THR A 105 -15.05 9.81 -1.14
C THR A 105 -13.74 10.52 -0.77
N HIS A 106 -12.80 9.78 -0.21
CA HIS A 106 -11.43 10.22 0.04
C HIS A 106 -10.51 9.58 -1.01
N LYS A 107 -9.63 10.37 -1.64
CA LYS A 107 -8.61 9.82 -2.54
C LYS A 107 -7.52 9.16 -1.71
N SER A 108 -7.33 7.85 -1.91
CA SER A 108 -6.31 7.06 -1.24
C SER A 108 -5.25 6.64 -2.25
N HIS A 109 -3.97 6.80 -1.89
CA HIS A 109 -2.88 6.23 -2.66
C HIS A 109 -2.84 4.71 -2.46
N LEU A 110 -2.72 3.96 -3.56
CA LEU A 110 -2.39 2.54 -3.51
C LEU A 110 -0.96 2.40 -2.97
N LEU A 111 0.03 2.89 -3.72
CA LEU A 111 1.41 3.05 -3.27
C LEU A 111 1.51 4.37 -2.48
N PRO A 112 1.75 4.33 -1.16
CA PRO A 112 1.68 5.53 -0.31
C PRO A 112 2.66 6.64 -0.72
N ASP A 113 2.20 7.88 -0.66
CA ASP A 113 3.02 9.08 -0.90
C ASP A 113 4.25 9.16 0.03
N THR A 114 4.10 8.72 1.29
CA THR A 114 5.21 8.65 2.26
C THR A 114 6.37 7.76 1.80
N PHE A 115 6.09 6.83 0.86
CA PHE A 115 7.07 5.97 0.23
C PHE A 115 7.40 6.37 -1.22
N GLY A 116 7.03 7.59 -1.61
CA GLY A 116 7.31 8.15 -2.92
C GLY A 116 6.40 7.65 -4.04
N GLY A 117 5.20 7.19 -3.69
CA GLY A 117 4.16 6.89 -4.67
C GLY A 117 3.66 8.16 -5.38
N PRO A 118 3.46 8.12 -6.71
CA PRO A 118 3.11 9.32 -7.47
C PRO A 118 1.64 9.71 -7.28
N ASN A 119 1.37 11.00 -7.44
CA ASN A 119 0.03 11.53 -7.61
C ASN A 119 -0.44 11.28 -9.06
N SER A 120 -1.04 10.11 -9.29
CA SER A 120 -1.43 9.66 -10.62
C SER A 120 -2.79 8.96 -10.56
N PRO A 121 -3.62 9.06 -11.61
CA PRO A 121 -4.84 8.27 -11.73
C PRO A 121 -4.61 6.75 -11.68
N ASN A 122 -3.38 6.29 -11.92
CA ASN A 122 -3.01 4.87 -11.81
C ASN A 122 -2.58 4.46 -10.38
N ASN A 123 -2.48 5.41 -9.45
CA ASN A 123 -2.07 5.19 -8.07
C ASN A 123 -3.10 5.68 -7.06
N LEU A 124 -4.21 6.28 -7.50
CA LEU A 124 -5.24 6.82 -6.62
C LEU A 124 -6.53 6.02 -6.78
N ILE A 125 -7.21 5.74 -5.68
CA ILE A 125 -8.56 5.18 -5.68
C ILE A 125 -9.50 6.03 -4.82
N ASN A 126 -10.80 5.90 -5.05
CA ASN A 126 -11.80 6.37 -4.10
C ASN A 126 -11.99 5.34 -2.98
N GLU A 127 -11.95 5.81 -1.73
CA GLU A 127 -12.17 4.98 -0.56
C GLU A 127 -12.81 5.79 0.58
N HIS A 128 -13.42 5.12 1.55
CA HIS A 128 -13.85 5.75 2.79
C HIS A 128 -12.66 6.31 3.56
N ARG A 129 -12.81 7.56 4.05
CA ARG A 129 -11.78 8.27 4.81
C ARG A 129 -11.22 7.46 5.98
N ASN A 130 -12.06 6.73 6.71
CA ASN A 130 -11.63 5.96 7.87
C ASN A 130 -10.81 4.72 7.50
N VAL A 131 -11.06 4.09 6.36
CA VAL A 131 -10.22 2.99 5.88
C VAL A 131 -8.84 3.54 5.56
N ASN A 132 -8.76 4.64 4.81
CA ASN A 132 -7.49 5.27 4.46
C ASN A 132 -6.72 5.77 5.69
N LEU A 133 -7.35 6.59 6.53
CA LEU A 133 -6.68 7.27 7.64
C LEU A 133 -6.49 6.41 8.90
N ARG A 134 -7.14 5.25 9.01
CA ARG A 134 -6.97 4.34 10.16
C ARG A 134 -6.38 2.99 9.78
N ALA A 135 -6.87 2.32 8.74
CA ALA A 135 -6.36 0.99 8.37
C ALA A 135 -5.05 1.11 7.61
N HIS A 136 -5.07 1.75 6.44
CA HIS A 136 -3.87 1.91 5.59
C HIS A 136 -2.81 2.75 6.31
N LYS A 137 -3.22 3.81 6.99
CA LYS A 137 -2.26 4.65 7.73
C LYS A 137 -1.49 3.91 8.83
N ARG A 138 -2.13 2.95 9.50
CA ARG A 138 -1.43 2.13 10.51
C ARG A 138 -0.42 1.17 9.86
N ILE A 139 -0.74 0.62 8.69
CA ILE A 139 0.22 -0.20 7.91
C ILE A 139 1.39 0.68 7.47
N GLU A 140 1.12 1.86 6.91
CA GLU A 140 2.16 2.83 6.51
C GLU A 140 3.07 3.21 7.67
N ASN A 141 2.51 3.55 8.83
CA ASN A 141 3.30 3.92 10.00
C ASN A 141 4.14 2.75 10.50
N ARG A 142 3.62 1.51 10.41
CA ARG A 142 4.37 0.30 10.77
C ARG A 142 5.56 0.09 9.84
N ILE A 143 5.34 0.18 8.52
CA ILE A 143 6.42 0.09 7.52
C ILE A 143 7.43 1.21 7.74
N GLY A 144 6.97 2.44 7.94
CA GLY A 144 7.82 3.60 8.21
C GLY A 144 8.70 3.40 9.43
N SER A 145 8.13 2.96 10.55
CA SER A 145 8.89 2.65 11.77
C SER A 145 9.90 1.53 11.55
N GLN A 146 9.56 0.47 10.78
CA GLN A 146 10.52 -0.58 10.43
C GLN A 146 11.71 -0.03 9.62
N LEU A 147 11.44 0.85 8.65
CA LEU A 147 12.48 1.48 7.85
C LEU A 147 13.37 2.42 8.68
N ASP A 148 12.76 3.21 9.55
CA ASP A 148 13.48 4.17 10.40
C ASP A 148 14.35 3.43 11.43
N THR A 149 13.91 2.25 11.91
CA THR A 149 14.75 1.37 12.76
C THR A 149 15.84 0.64 11.99
N HIS A 150 15.56 0.10 10.80
CA HIS A 150 16.53 -0.66 10.00
C HIS A 150 17.55 0.24 9.29
N PHE A 151 17.20 1.49 9.00
CA PHE A 151 18.04 2.44 8.24
C PHE A 151 18.02 3.85 8.85
N PRO A 152 18.48 4.03 10.10
CA PRO A 152 18.34 5.28 10.84
C PRO A 152 19.04 6.48 10.18
N THR A 153 20.13 6.25 9.43
CA THR A 153 20.94 7.30 8.80
C THR A 153 20.68 7.45 7.30
N ALA A 154 19.79 6.64 6.72
CA ALA A 154 19.58 6.66 5.27
C ALA A 154 18.88 7.96 4.84
N THR A 155 19.41 8.62 3.81
CA THR A 155 18.77 9.79 3.24
C THR A 155 17.42 9.42 2.59
N PRO A 156 16.45 10.34 2.48
CA PRO A 156 15.09 9.98 2.05
C PRO A 156 15.05 9.22 0.71
N LEU A 157 15.86 9.65 -0.25
CA LEU A 157 15.89 9.11 -1.61
C LEU A 157 16.54 7.72 -1.73
N VAL A 158 17.25 7.26 -0.70
CA VAL A 158 17.86 5.93 -0.69
C VAL A 158 16.80 4.85 -0.82
N ARG A 159 17.07 3.92 -1.74
CA ARG A 159 16.27 2.71 -1.90
C ARG A 159 16.53 1.76 -0.74
N ARG A 160 15.47 1.44 -0.01
CA ARG A 160 15.48 0.56 1.16
C ARG A 160 14.77 -0.79 0.91
N GLY A 161 14.23 -0.97 -0.29
CA GLY A 161 13.55 -2.20 -0.68
C GLY A 161 12.54 -1.99 -1.81
N SER A 162 11.45 -2.75 -1.75
CA SER A 162 10.35 -2.67 -2.71
C SER A 162 8.99 -3.00 -2.10
N LEU A 163 7.96 -2.39 -2.68
CA LEU A 163 6.57 -2.60 -2.30
C LEU A 163 5.79 -3.06 -3.53
N VAL A 164 4.96 -4.09 -3.36
CA VAL A 164 3.96 -4.53 -4.34
C VAL A 164 2.62 -4.53 -3.63
N ILE A 165 1.62 -3.90 -4.24
CA ILE A 165 0.29 -3.79 -3.68
C ILE A 165 -0.72 -4.27 -4.70
N VAL A 166 -1.69 -5.03 -4.23
CA VAL A 166 -2.81 -5.51 -5.04
C VAL A 166 -4.09 -5.12 -4.33
N ASP A 167 -4.90 -4.33 -5.00
CA ASP A 167 -6.23 -3.97 -4.56
C ASP A 167 -7.26 -4.72 -5.40
N SER A 168 -8.29 -5.28 -4.76
CA SER A 168 -9.34 -6.06 -5.40
C SER A 168 -10.67 -5.35 -5.23
N PHE A 169 -11.53 -5.43 -6.25
CA PHE A 169 -12.81 -4.73 -6.30
C PHE A 169 -13.93 -5.69 -6.69
N HIS A 170 -15.10 -5.46 -6.10
CA HIS A 170 -16.35 -6.03 -6.60
C HIS A 170 -16.63 -5.49 -8.01
N PRO A 171 -17.45 -6.19 -8.82
CA PRO A 171 -17.84 -5.73 -10.15
C PRO A 171 -18.50 -4.34 -10.18
N ASN A 172 -19.12 -3.92 -9.07
CA ASN A 172 -19.68 -2.57 -8.90
C ASN A 172 -18.63 -1.49 -8.50
N GLY A 173 -17.34 -1.84 -8.48
CA GLY A 173 -16.22 -0.95 -8.14
C GLY A 173 -15.88 -0.87 -6.65
N ARG A 174 -16.69 -1.43 -5.74
CA ARG A 174 -16.43 -1.37 -4.29
C ARG A 174 -15.14 -2.12 -3.92
N PRO A 175 -14.22 -1.51 -3.15
CA PRO A 175 -13.05 -2.20 -2.63
C PRO A 175 -13.43 -3.43 -1.80
N GLN A 176 -12.75 -4.55 -2.08
CA GLN A 176 -12.90 -5.83 -1.39
C GLN A 176 -11.75 -6.07 -0.42
N SER A 177 -10.52 -5.93 -0.92
CA SER A 177 -9.33 -6.19 -0.13
C SER A 177 -8.10 -5.55 -0.76
N ARG A 178 -7.20 -5.08 0.09
CA ARG A 178 -5.87 -4.62 -0.32
C ARG A 178 -4.79 -5.44 0.36
N GLU A 179 -3.91 -6.02 -0.44
CA GLU A 179 -2.71 -6.72 0.03
C GLU A 179 -1.46 -5.89 -0.26
N TYR A 180 -0.63 -5.71 0.76
CA TYR A 180 0.70 -5.10 0.70
C TYR A 180 1.73 -6.21 0.88
N GLN A 181 2.64 -6.37 -0.06
CA GLN A 181 3.84 -7.17 0.13
C GLN A 181 5.06 -6.26 0.11
N VAL A 182 5.75 -6.24 1.24
CA VAL A 182 6.89 -5.38 1.53
C VAL A 182 8.14 -6.23 1.54
N HIS A 183 9.15 -5.81 0.79
CA HIS A 183 10.51 -6.29 0.91
C HIS A 183 11.38 -5.13 1.40
N THR A 184 12.12 -5.37 2.47
CA THR A 184 13.10 -4.44 3.05
C THR A 184 14.48 -5.08 2.96
N TYR A 185 15.45 -4.35 2.41
CA TYR A 185 16.80 -4.88 2.20
C TYR A 185 17.57 -5.10 3.50
N ALA A 186 18.54 -5.99 3.43
CA ALA A 186 19.59 -6.21 4.41
C ALA A 186 20.50 -4.99 4.59
N SER A 187 20.72 -4.24 3.49
CA SER A 187 21.53 -3.03 3.44
C SER A 187 21.07 -2.13 2.29
N PRO A 188 21.04 -0.80 2.46
CA PRO A 188 20.87 0.10 1.34
C PRO A 188 22.20 0.21 0.59
N SER A 189 22.32 -0.50 -0.54
CA SER A 189 23.39 -0.38 -1.56
C SER A 189 24.80 -0.02 -1.03
N GLY A 190 25.63 -1.03 -0.75
CA GLY A 190 27.09 -0.87 -0.61
C GLY A 190 27.65 -0.84 0.81
N VAL A 191 26.83 -1.00 1.84
CA VAL A 191 27.28 -1.13 3.24
C VAL A 191 27.11 -2.59 3.71
N THR A 192 27.98 -3.07 4.60
CA THR A 192 27.86 -4.40 5.23
C THR A 192 26.44 -4.59 5.80
N PRO A 193 25.77 -5.74 5.57
CA PRO A 193 24.44 -5.99 6.11
C PRO A 193 24.38 -5.80 7.62
N ALA A 194 23.56 -4.85 8.09
CA ALA A 194 23.26 -4.72 9.51
C ALA A 194 22.18 -5.74 9.94
N HIS A 195 21.33 -6.17 8.99
CA HIS A 195 20.19 -7.05 9.19
C HIS A 195 19.98 -7.97 7.97
N PRO A 196 19.25 -9.11 8.08
CA PRO A 196 18.84 -9.89 6.92
C PRO A 196 17.71 -9.19 6.15
N ASP A 197 17.52 -9.55 4.87
CA ASP A 197 16.34 -9.16 4.10
C ASP A 197 15.07 -9.57 4.85
N ARG A 198 14.09 -8.68 4.83
CA ARG A 198 12.81 -8.88 5.51
C ARG A 198 11.65 -8.78 4.53
N TYR A 199 10.73 -9.73 4.67
CA TYR A 199 9.53 -9.80 3.84
C TYR A 199 8.29 -9.84 4.73
N ASP A 200 7.40 -8.88 4.56
CA ASP A 200 6.14 -8.80 5.31
C ASP A 200 4.96 -8.69 4.35
N ARG A 201 3.84 -9.31 4.75
CA ARG A 201 2.54 -9.16 4.11
C ARG A 201 1.56 -8.49 5.05
N PHE A 202 0.84 -7.49 4.57
CA PHE A 202 -0.31 -6.90 5.24
C PHE A 202 -1.55 -7.06 4.36
N THR A 203 -2.68 -7.42 4.95
CA THR A 203 -3.94 -7.52 4.20
C THR A 203 -5.02 -6.73 4.91
N VAL A 204 -5.71 -5.86 4.18
CA VAL A 204 -6.92 -5.17 4.60
C VAL A 204 -8.09 -5.85 3.91
N ASN A 205 -9.01 -6.42 4.67
CA ASN A 205 -10.24 -7.03 4.14
C ASN A 205 -11.44 -6.18 4.53
N HIS A 206 -12.21 -5.78 3.52
CA HIS A 206 -13.48 -5.06 3.70
C HIS A 206 -14.57 -6.08 3.99
N LYS A 207 -15.32 -5.85 5.06
CA LYS A 207 -16.50 -6.66 5.39
C LYS A 207 -17.79 -6.02 4.87
#